data_AF-A0A654DF09-F1
#
_entry.id   AF-A0A654DF09-F1
#
_cell.length_a   1.000
_cell.length_b   1.000
_cell.length_c   1.000
_cell.angle_alpha   90.00
_cell.angle_beta   90.00
_cell.angle_gamma   90.00
#
_symmetry.space_group_name_H-M   'P 1'
#
loop_
_entity.id
_entity.type
_entity.pdbx_description
1 polymer ?
#
loop_
_entity_poly.entity_id
_entity_poly.type
_entity_poly.pdbx_seq_one_letter_code
_entity_poly.pdbx_strand_id
1 'polypeptide(L)'
;MASRRRAYRLHNVLDLIGTLHGIATIILVLAFALTGMEALTFAKAITILLFVIASILLTDGVLSLKTGIDKTWDIIRRGPRARIHGLAKVGCGVAGFGLTMIGLAL
;
A
#
# COMPACT_ATOMS: atom_id res chain seq x y z
N MET A 1 9.37 22.20 -13.90
CA MET A 1 10.30 21.48 -12.99
C MET A 1 9.76 21.26 -11.57
N ALA A 2 9.00 22.19 -10.99
CA ALA A 2 8.47 22.07 -9.62
C ALA A 2 7.51 20.87 -9.40
N SER A 3 6.68 20.53 -10.39
CA SER A 3 5.73 19.40 -10.30
C SER A 3 6.42 18.04 -10.15
N ARG A 4 7.52 17.81 -10.87
CA ARG A 4 8.30 16.56 -10.77
C ARG A 4 8.93 16.39 -9.38
N ARG A 5 9.51 17.45 -8.79
CA ARG A 5 10.07 17.39 -7.43
C ARG A 5 9.01 17.06 -6.36
N ARG A 6 7.78 17.57 -6.53
CA ARG A 6 6.66 17.24 -5.62
C ARG A 6 6.24 15.77 -5.76
N ALA A 7 6.15 15.25 -6.99
CA ALA A 7 5.84 13.84 -7.24
C ALA A 7 6.91 12.89 -6.64
N TYR A 8 8.19 13.23 -6.74
CA TYR A 8 9.27 12.44 -6.13
C TYR A 8 9.20 12.44 -4.59
N ARG A 9 8.88 13.58 -3.96
CA ARG A 9 8.67 13.62 -2.50
C ARG A 9 7.49 12.75 -2.07
N LEU A 10 6.39 12.77 -2.81
CA LEU A 10 5.24 11.91 -2.52
C LEU A 10 5.60 10.42 -2.60
N HIS A 11 6.34 10.00 -3.63
CA HIS A 11 6.80 8.60 -3.72
C HIS A 11 7.70 8.21 -2.54
N ASN A 12 8.62 9.08 -2.11
CA ASN A 12 9.47 8.78 -0.94
C ASN A 12 8.66 8.68 0.36
N VAL A 13 7.62 9.51 0.54
CA VAL A 13 6.73 9.41 1.69
C VAL A 13 5.93 8.11 1.64
N LEU A 14 5.42 7.72 0.48
CA LEU A 14 4.71 6.46 0.28
C LEU A 14 5.60 5.25 0.58
N ASP A 15 6.87 5.31 0.19
CA ASP A 15 7.87 4.28 0.46
C ASP A 15 8.18 4.15 1.96
N LEU A 16 8.29 5.29 2.66
CA LEU A 16 8.47 5.31 4.12
C LEU A 16 7.25 4.70 4.84
N ILE A 17 6.03 5.09 4.46
CA ILE A 17 4.81 4.53 5.05
C ILE A 17 4.70 3.04 4.71
N GLY A 18 5.05 2.63 3.49
CA GLY A 18 5.12 1.22 3.09
C GLY A 18 6.09 0.41 3.95
N THR A 19 7.24 0.98 4.28
CA THR A 19 8.22 0.37 5.18
C THR A 19 7.65 0.20 6.60
N LEU A 20 7.03 1.25 7.15
CA LEU A 20 6.38 1.19 8.46
C LEU A 20 5.24 0.16 8.49
N HIS A 21 4.47 0.07 7.41
CA HIS A 21 3.44 -0.96 7.25
C HIS A 21 4.03 -2.38 7.25
N GLY A 22 5.16 -2.60 6.57
CA GLY A 22 5.87 -3.88 6.60
C GLY A 22 6.32 -4.26 8.01
N ILE A 23 6.91 -3.31 8.75
CA ILE A 23 7.32 -3.52 10.15
C ILE A 23 6.11 -3.84 11.03
N ALA A 24 5.03 -3.08 10.90
CA ALA A 24 3.81 -3.31 11.68
C ALA A 24 3.19 -4.68 11.39
N THR A 25 3.20 -5.11 10.12
CA THR A 25 2.75 -6.46 9.72
C THR A 25 3.59 -7.55 10.39
N ILE A 26 4.92 -7.42 10.38
CA ILE A 26 5.81 -8.39 11.04
C ILE A 26 5.52 -8.46 12.54
N ILE A 27 5.42 -7.31 13.22
CA ILE A 27 5.11 -7.25 14.65
C ILE A 27 3.78 -7.93 14.95
N LEU A 28 2.75 -7.66 14.14
CA LEU A 28 1.42 -8.25 14.34
C LEU A 28 1.45 -9.77 14.16
N VAL A 29 2.14 -10.28 13.14
CA VAL A 29 2.30 -11.72 12.92
C VAL A 29 3.06 -12.38 14.06
N LEU A 30 4.13 -11.76 14.56
CA LEU A 30 4.87 -12.25 15.72
C LEU A 30 4.01 -12.25 16.99
N ALA A 31 3.24 -11.18 17.22
CA ALA A 31 2.32 -11.12 18.35
C ALA A 31 1.29 -12.25 18.30
N PHE A 32 0.69 -12.50 17.14
CA PHE A 32 -0.24 -13.61 16.95
C PHE A 32 0.40 -14.96 17.25
N ALA A 33 1.60 -15.21 16.71
CA ALA A 33 2.31 -16.47 16.89
C ALA A 33 2.77 -16.72 18.34
N LEU A 34 3.09 -15.68 19.10
CA LEU A 34 3.71 -15.80 20.42
C LEU A 34 2.74 -15.64 21.60
N THR A 35 1.61 -14.96 21.41
CA THR A 35 0.72 -14.57 22.54
C THR A 35 -0.58 -15.36 22.63
N GLY A 36 -0.86 -16.26 21.67
CA GLY A 36 -2.14 -16.98 21.63
C GLY A 36 -3.33 -16.06 21.35
N MET A 37 -3.09 -14.91 20.70
CA MET A 37 -4.11 -13.94 20.33
C MET A 37 -5.25 -14.62 19.56
N GLU A 38 -6.49 -14.25 19.89
CA GLU A 38 -7.67 -14.77 19.20
C GLU A 38 -7.63 -14.40 17.71
N ALA A 39 -7.97 -15.35 16.85
CA ALA A 39 -7.98 -15.17 15.39
C ALA A 39 -8.82 -13.97 14.93
N LEU A 40 -9.94 -13.69 15.62
CA LEU A 40 -10.80 -12.55 15.31
C LEU A 40 -10.09 -11.21 15.61
N THR A 41 -9.38 -11.12 16.73
CA THR A 41 -8.61 -9.94 17.10
C THR A 41 -7.48 -9.69 16.09
N PHE A 42 -6.79 -10.76 15.68
CA PHE A 42 -5.78 -10.69 14.64
C PHE A 42 -6.36 -10.23 13.29
N ALA A 43 -7.51 -10.77 12.88
CA ALA A 43 -8.19 -10.39 11.65
C ALA A 43 -8.58 -8.90 11.64
N LYS A 44 -9.05 -8.36 12.78
CA LYS A 44 -9.34 -6.92 12.93
C LYS A 44 -8.09 -6.06 12.79
N ALA A 45 -6.98 -6.47 13.38
CA ALA A 45 -5.70 -5.76 13.23
C ALA A 45 -5.17 -5.82 11.77
N ILE A 46 -5.28 -6.97 11.10
CA ILE A 46 -4.96 -7.11 9.67
C ILE A 46 -5.84 -6.22 8.81
N THR A 47 -7.12 -6.05 9.16
CA THR A 47 -8.05 -5.17 8.44
C THR A 47 -7.55 -3.72 8.41
N ILE A 48 -7.00 -3.23 9.53
CA ILE A 48 -6.40 -1.89 9.60
C ILE A 48 -5.16 -1.81 8.68
N LEU A 49 -4.32 -2.84 8.70
CA LEU A 49 -3.14 -2.89 7.84
C LEU A 49 -3.51 -2.96 6.34
N LEU A 50 -4.58 -3.69 6.00
CA LEU A 50 -5.13 -3.75 4.65
C LEU A 50 -5.61 -2.39 4.17
N PHE A 51 -6.30 -1.63 5.02
CA PHE A 51 -6.71 -0.26 4.69
C PHE A 51 -5.50 0.64 4.37
N VAL A 52 -4.44 0.54 5.17
CA VAL A 52 -3.22 1.34 4.99
C VAL A 52 -2.54 0.99 3.67
N ILE A 53 -2.28 -0.29 3.38
CA ILE A 53 -1.62 -0.69 2.13
C ILE A 53 -2.49 -0.42 0.91
N ALA A 54 -3.81 -0.60 1.01
CA ALA A 54 -4.74 -0.28 -0.06
C ALA A 54 -4.70 1.22 -0.40
N SER A 55 -4.66 2.09 0.61
CA SER A 55 -4.56 3.54 0.43
C SER A 55 -3.24 3.96 -0.24
N ILE A 56 -2.12 3.33 0.15
CA ILE A 56 -0.82 3.55 -0.48
C ILE A 56 -0.86 3.13 -1.95
N LEU A 57 -1.35 1.92 -2.23
CA LEU A 57 -1.44 1.37 -3.59
C LEU A 57 -2.33 2.21 -4.51
N LEU A 58 -3.49 2.68 -4.02
CA LEU A 58 -4.36 3.58 -4.78
C LEU A 58 -3.66 4.90 -5.08
N THR A 59 -3.07 5.53 -4.06
CA THR A 59 -2.42 6.84 -4.22
C THR A 59 -1.25 6.76 -5.19
N ASP A 60 -0.39 5.76 -5.02
CA ASP A 60 0.77 5.53 -5.85
C ASP A 60 0.38 5.12 -7.28
N GLY A 61 -0.62 4.25 -7.41
CA GLY A 61 -1.17 3.85 -8.70
C GLY A 61 -1.75 5.02 -9.49
N VAL A 62 -2.53 5.88 -8.84
CA VAL A 62 -3.08 7.12 -9.45
C VAL A 62 -1.96 8.09 -9.85
N LEU A 63 -0.93 8.26 -9.01
CA LEU A 63 0.23 9.08 -9.34
C LEU A 63 0.97 8.53 -10.57
N SER A 64 1.14 7.21 -10.64
CA SER A 64 1.78 6.54 -11.78
C SER A 64 0.97 6.70 -13.07
N LEU A 65 -0.36 6.56 -13.00
CA LEU A 65 -1.24 6.79 -14.14
C LEU A 65 -1.20 8.25 -14.64
N LYS A 66 -1.25 9.22 -13.73
CA LYS A 66 -1.24 10.65 -14.05
C LYS A 66 0.11 11.12 -14.58
N THR A 67 1.21 10.65 -14.01
CA THR A 67 2.56 11.15 -14.34
C THR A 67 3.29 10.30 -15.38
N GLY A 68 2.86 9.05 -15.60
CA GLY A 68 3.60 8.09 -16.43
C GLY A 68 4.96 7.73 -15.84
N ILE A 69 5.14 7.91 -14.52
CA ILE A 69 6.36 7.59 -13.77
C ILE A 69 5.96 6.71 -12.60
N ASP A 70 6.61 5.57 -12.48
CA ASP A 70 6.48 4.64 -11.36
C ASP A 70 7.84 4.52 -10.69
N LYS A 71 7.95 4.87 -9.41
CA LYS A 71 9.16 4.64 -8.61
C LYS A 71 8.82 3.65 -7.50
N THR A 72 9.25 2.41 -7.66
CA THR A 72 8.91 1.30 -6.76
C THR A 72 10.19 0.54 -6.45
N TRP A 73 10.59 0.48 -5.16
CA TRP A 73 11.74 -0.31 -4.69
C TRP A 73 13.01 -0.07 -5.52
N ASP A 74 13.39 1.21 -5.63
CA ASP A 74 14.54 1.71 -6.38
C ASP A 74 14.49 1.56 -7.92
N ILE A 75 13.46 0.92 -8.46
CA ILE A 75 13.24 0.82 -9.90
C ILE A 75 12.35 1.98 -10.37
N ILE A 76 12.87 2.77 -11.31
CA ILE A 76 12.10 3.82 -11.99
C ILE A 76 11.63 3.33 -13.35
N ARG A 77 10.32 3.15 -13.51
CA ARG A 77 9.69 2.86 -14.81
C ARG A 77 9.07 4.15 -15.36
N ARG A 78 9.02 4.26 -16.69
CA ARG A 78 8.46 5.43 -17.38
C ARG A 78 7.54 5.00 -18.53
N GLY A 79 6.62 5.89 -18.89
CA GLY A 79 5.76 5.71 -20.07
C GLY A 79 4.71 4.61 -19.88
N PRO A 80 4.39 3.83 -20.94
CA PRO A 80 3.34 2.82 -20.90
C PRO A 80 3.52 1.77 -19.79
N ARG A 81 4.76 1.32 -19.57
CA ARG A 81 5.09 0.35 -18.51
C ARG A 81 4.75 0.89 -17.12
N ALA A 82 5.05 2.17 -16.85
CA ALA A 82 4.68 2.80 -15.58
C ALA A 82 3.16 2.78 -15.39
N ARG A 83 2.40 3.16 -16.43
CA ARG A 83 0.93 3.17 -16.37
C ARG A 83 0.31 1.80 -16.14
N ILE A 84 0.85 0.74 -16.75
CA ILE A 84 0.38 -0.65 -16.51
C ILE A 84 0.56 -1.02 -15.03
N HIS A 85 1.74 -0.75 -14.46
CA HIS A 85 1.97 -0.95 -13.03
C HIS A 85 1.06 -0.07 -12.17
N GLY A 86 0.81 1.17 -12.58
CA GLY A 86 -0.14 2.06 -11.92
C GLY A 86 -1.56 1.49 -11.90
N LEU A 87 -2.03 0.94 -13.01
CA LEU A 87 -3.32 0.25 -13.13
C LEU A 87 -3.39 -0.98 -12.20
N ALA A 88 -2.34 -1.81 -12.20
CA ALA A 88 -2.26 -2.96 -11.31
C ALA A 88 -2.34 -2.55 -9.84
N LYS A 89 -1.60 -1.50 -9.44
CA LYS A 89 -1.65 -0.94 -8.07
C LYS A 89 -3.04 -0.43 -7.71
N VAL A 90 -3.72 0.27 -8.63
CA VAL A 90 -5.10 0.70 -8.42
C VAL A 90 -6.01 -0.51 -8.21
N GLY A 91 -5.92 -1.53 -9.07
CA GLY A 91 -6.70 -2.77 -8.93
C GLY A 91 -6.50 -3.46 -7.59
N CYS A 92 -5.24 -3.64 -7.17
CA CYS A 92 -4.91 -4.20 -5.86
C CYS A 92 -5.42 -3.33 -4.71
N GLY A 93 -5.32 -2.00 -4.84
CA GLY A 93 -5.84 -1.06 -3.86
C GLY A 93 -7.36 -1.16 -3.70
N VAL A 94 -8.11 -1.24 -4.80
CA VAL A 94 -9.57 -1.46 -4.78
C VAL A 94 -9.93 -2.78 -4.10
N ALA A 95 -9.24 -3.87 -4.46
CA ALA A 95 -9.45 -5.17 -3.83
C ALA A 95 -9.15 -5.13 -2.31
N GLY A 96 -8.06 -4.48 -1.92
CA GLY A 96 -7.69 -4.29 -0.50
C GLY A 96 -8.73 -3.47 0.28
N PHE A 97 -9.30 -2.43 -0.34
CA PHE A 97 -10.44 -1.71 0.23
C PHE A 97 -11.67 -2.60 0.39
N GLY A 98 -11.98 -3.45 -0.59
CA GLY A 98 -13.06 -4.44 -0.48
C GLY A 98 -12.86 -5.39 0.69
N LEU A 99 -11.65 -5.94 0.84
CA LEU A 99 -11.30 -6.79 1.98
C LEU A 99 -11.37 -6.05 3.32
N THR A 100 -10.99 -4.76 3.33
CA THR A 100 -11.12 -3.91 4.52
C THR A 100 -12.57 -3.80 4.95
N MET A 101 -13.50 -3.58 4.00
CA MET A 101 -14.93 -3.48 4.30
C MET A 101 -15.49 -4.80 4.85
N ILE A 102 -15.05 -5.94 4.30
CA ILE A 102 -15.42 -7.26 4.82
C ILE A 102 -14.90 -7.41 6.25
N GLY A 103 -13.63 -7.06 6.50
CA GLY A 103 -13.04 -7.14 7.83
C GLY A 103 -13.71 -6.23 8.87
N LEU A 104 -14.22 -5.07 8.46
CA LEU A 104 -15.01 -4.19 9.33
C LEU A 104 -16.40 -4.74 9.66
N ALA A 105 -16.92 -5.66 8.83
CA ALA A 105 -18.21 -6.32 9.04
C ALA A 105 -18.12 -7.59 9.91
N LEU A 106 -16.91 -8.00 10.33
CA LEU A 106 -16.64 -9.12 11.24
C LEU A 106 -16.63 -8.69 12.72
#